data_AF-A0A3D5R5T7-F1
#
_entry.id   AF-A0A3D5R5T7-F1
#
_cell.length_a   1.000
_cell.length_b   1.000
_cell.length_c   1.000
_cell.angle_alpha   90.00
_cell.angle_beta   90.00
_cell.angle_gamma   90.00
#
_symmetry.space_group_name_H-M   'P 1'
#
loop_
_entity.id
_entity.type
_entity.pdbx_description
1 polymer ?
#
loop_
_entity_poly.entity_id
_entity_poly.type
_entity_poly.pdbx_seq_one_letter_code
_entity_poly.pdbx_strand_id
1 'polypeptide(L)' 'CSIVYEDAQESKDKVEGFLEVLYQFNPASIGGSMPDENFYYKK' A
#
# COMPACT_ATOMS: atom_id res chain seq x y z
N CYS A 1 10.43 -22.20 -7.66
CA CYS A 1 10.40 -20.72 -7.68
C CYS A 1 9.12 -20.31 -8.39
N SER A 2 8.26 -19.54 -7.74
CA SER A 2 6.93 -19.20 -8.24
C SER A 2 6.74 -17.69 -8.10
N ILE A 3 6.83 -16.96 -9.21
CA ILE A 3 6.36 -15.57 -9.26
C ILE A 3 4.82 -15.66 -9.24
N VAL A 4 4.21 -15.04 -8.24
CA VAL A 4 2.75 -14.96 -8.11
C VAL A 4 2.32 -13.54 -8.44
N TYR A 5 1.33 -13.42 -9.32
CA TYR A 5 0.64 -12.16 -9.59
C TYR A 5 -0.63 -12.11 -8.74
N GLU A 6 -0.87 -10.97 -8.11
CA GLU A 6 -2.13 -10.64 -7.44
C GLU A 6 -2.66 -9.35 -8.06
N ASP A 7 -3.98 -9.28 -8.24
CA ASP A 7 -4.59 -8.08 -8.81
C ASP A 7 -4.45 -6.88 -7.87
N ALA A 8 -4.30 -5.69 -8.46
CA ALA A 8 -4.14 -4.46 -7.69
C ALA A 8 -5.35 -4.17 -6.78
N GLN A 9 -6.56 -4.56 -7.19
CA GLN A 9 -7.78 -4.38 -6.40
C GLN A 9 -7.84 -5.34 -5.22
N GLU A 10 -7.44 -6.60 -5.42
CA GLU A 10 -7.38 -7.63 -4.37
C GLU A 10 -6.25 -7.37 -3.37
N SER A 11 -5.21 -6.65 -3.80
CA SER A 11 -4.04 -6.34 -2.98
C SER A 11 -4.19 -5.06 -2.16
N LYS A 12 -5.29 -4.30 -2.30
CA LYS A 12 -5.47 -3.00 -1.64
C LYS A 12 -5.19 -3.08 -0.14
N ASP A 13 -5.84 -4.01 0.56
CA ASP A 13 -5.73 -4.15 2.02
C ASP A 13 -4.31 -4.52 2.45
N LYS A 14 -3.61 -5.35 1.66
CA LYS A 14 -2.21 -5.74 1.92
C LYS A 14 -1.28 -4.55 1.75
N VAL A 15 -1.49 -3.75 0.71
CA VAL A 15 -0.69 -2.55 0.43
C VAL A 15 -0.95 -1.49 1.51
N GLU A 16 -2.20 -1.29 1.92
CA GLU A 16 -2.58 -0.37 3.00
C GLU A 16 -1.93 -0.76 4.33
N GLY A 17 -2.01 -2.04 4.73
CA GLY A 17 -1.35 -2.51 5.95
C GLY A 17 0.18 -2.36 5.91
N PHE A 18 0.81 -2.57 4.75
CA PHE A 18 2.24 -2.33 4.59
C PHE A 18 2.60 -0.84 4.77
N LEU A 19 1.81 0.06 4.18
CA LEU A 19 2.00 1.50 4.31
C LEU A 19 1.76 1.99 5.75
N GLU A 20 0.82 1.40 6.47
CA GLU A 20 0.58 1.71 7.89
C GLU A 20 1.80 1.36 8.75
N VAL A 21 2.41 0.20 8.54
CA VAL A 21 3.66 -0.18 9.24
C VAL A 21 4.79 0.80 8.93
N LEU A 22 4.93 1.20 7.65
CA LEU A 22 5.93 2.20 7.26
C LEU A 22 5.65 3.57 7.89
N TYR A 23 4.38 3.96 7.98
CA TYR A 23 3.97 5.21 8.62
C TYR A 23 4.29 5.21 10.12
N GLN A 24 4.00 4.11 10.82
CA GLN A 24 4.32 3.94 12.25
C GLN A 24 5.83 3.92 12.51
N PHE A 25 6.62 3.36 11.59
CA PHE A 25 8.08 3.26 11.74
C PHE A 25 8.81 4.55 11.35
N ASN A 26 8.52 5.08 10.16
CA ASN A 26 9.11 6.31 9.64
C ASN A 26 8.14 7.00 8.67
N PRO A 27 7.33 7.97 9.13
CA PRO A 27 6.31 8.61 8.30
C PRO A 27 6.92 9.35 7.10
N ALA A 28 8.17 9.85 7.20
CA ALA A 28 8.85 10.51 6.09
C ALA A 28 9.13 9.58 4.89
N SER A 29 9.16 8.26 5.11
CA SER A 29 9.37 7.27 4.04
C SER A 29 8.20 7.16 3.06
N ILE A 30 6.99 7.57 3.47
CA ILE A 30 5.79 7.56 2.63
C ILE A 30 5.27 8.97 2.30
N GLY A 31 6.10 10.00 2.53
CA GLY A 31 5.72 11.40 2.26
C GLY A 31 5.06 12.12 3.44
N GLY A 32 5.03 11.51 4.63
CA GLY A 32 4.60 12.14 5.88
C GLY A 32 3.13 11.92 6.25
N SER A 33 2.33 11.28 5.39
CA SER A 33 0.92 10.99 5.64
C SER A 33 0.47 9.71 4.93
N MET A 34 -0.58 9.06 5.46
CA MET A 34 -1.20 7.92 4.79
C MET A 34 -1.83 8.34 3.45
N PRO A 35 -1.68 7.53 2.37
CA PRO A 35 -2.30 7.83 1.09
C PRO A 35 -3.83 7.78 1.16
N ASP A 36 -4.48 8.57 0.30
CA ASP A 36 -5.94 8.58 0.17
C ASP A 36 -6.44 7.47 -0.76
N GLU A 37 -7.76 7.38 -0.95
CA GLU A 37 -8.31 6.38 -1.85
C GLU A 37 -7.93 6.58 -3.34
N ASN A 38 -7.47 7.76 -3.74
CA ASN A 38 -7.07 8.04 -5.12
C ASN A 38 -5.69 7.46 -5.44
N PHE A 39 -4.90 7.11 -4.41
CA PHE A 39 -3.65 6.38 -4.55
C PHE A 39 -3.87 4.96 -5.10
N TYR A 40 -4.97 4.31 -4.71
CA TYR A 40 -5.26 2.94 -5.10
C TYR A 40 -5.89 2.88 -6.49
N TYR A 41 -5.42 1.94 -7.30
CA TYR A 41 -5.97 1.72 -8.64
C TYR A 41 -7.46 1.39 -8.58
N LYS A 42 -8.27 2.22 -9.25
CA LYS A 42 -9.70 2.03 -9.47
C LYS A 42 -9.93 1.88 -10.98
N LYS A 43 -10.73 0.88 -11.37
CA LYS A 43 -11.00 0.55 -12.78
C LYS A 43 -12.08 1.45 -13.37
#